data_AF-A0A1M3N2U6-F1
#
_entry.id   AF-A0A1M3N2U6-F1
#
_cell.length_a   1.000
_cell.length_b   1.000
_cell.length_c   1.000
_cell.angle_alpha   90.00
_cell.angle_beta   90.00
_cell.angle_gamma   90.00
#
_symmetry.space_group_name_H-M   'P 1'
#
loop_
_entity.id
_entity.type
_entity.pdbx_description
1 polymer ?
#
loop_
_entity_poly.entity_id
_entity_poly.type
_entity_poly.pdbx_seq_one_letter_code
_entity_poly.pdbx_strand_id
1 'polypeptide(L)'
;MKLARAVIALMALGVAGCGTMSLPPVRVLGAKTDEGAHKPTYNGLPIKSGQIVLTESPDATSYVFVLIPKKFYAFTHVAVISVEDGEPWVYDVTGEVKTFPFKKRLMDNVTGKMYRRRLFEYVAPNLYAEIYDPPAGADGEKIAAFVRQKYKEGAEFDSYFDFNDHSKLFCSELVAMAIESAGGPVIKPEPSNPNPSIIEGMKWLGVPPGEALPAGLFADPARYVGALGQFHTRTAAWSYFEAKRELHRRFTMDQRMGFMLSIDGNGRVDVRPEISAFAARAGHLFDNDPNPPEPGDPRIEAAVRKLAADSFGPFPATAPAPKPGDTPPVAAQ
;
A
#
# COMPACT_ATOMS: atom_id res chain seq x y z
N MET A 1 -23.39 32.05 54.63
CA MET A 1 -21.93 31.92 54.40
C MET A 1 -21.76 31.19 53.08
N LYS A 2 -21.50 31.87 51.95
CA LYS A 2 -20.26 32.52 51.51
C LYS A 2 -19.17 31.51 51.05
N LEU A 3 -18.92 31.57 49.73
CA LEU A 3 -17.66 31.33 48.98
C LEU A 3 -17.20 29.86 48.84
N ALA A 4 -16.71 29.37 47.70
CA ALA A 4 -16.23 29.97 46.44
C ALA A 4 -16.32 28.87 45.33
N ARG A 5 -16.89 29.11 44.14
CA ARG A 5 -16.32 29.76 42.93
C ARG A 5 -15.11 29.03 42.32
N ALA A 6 -15.33 28.63 41.05
CA ALA A 6 -14.42 28.73 39.90
C ALA A 6 -13.30 27.68 39.74
N VAL A 7 -13.48 26.77 38.77
CA VAL A 7 -12.66 26.73 37.53
C VAL A 7 -13.56 26.28 36.36
N ILE A 8 -14.26 27.25 35.77
CA ILE A 8 -14.53 27.27 34.32
C ILE A 8 -13.40 28.14 33.75
N ALA A 9 -12.86 27.74 32.59
CA ALA A 9 -11.86 28.42 31.74
C ALA A 9 -10.41 27.90 31.84
N LEU A 10 -10.08 26.99 30.91
CA LEU A 10 -8.84 26.79 30.14
C LEU A 10 -8.99 25.37 29.54
N MET A 11 -9.47 25.14 28.32
CA MET A 11 -8.76 25.42 27.07
C MET A 11 -9.76 25.71 25.93
N ALA A 12 -10.25 26.95 25.88
CA ALA A 12 -10.58 27.57 24.61
C ALA A 12 -9.38 28.46 24.26
N LEU A 13 -8.33 27.87 23.69
CA LEU A 13 -7.17 28.51 23.06
C LEU A 13 -6.26 27.42 22.47
N GLY A 14 -6.83 26.65 21.53
CA GLY A 14 -6.07 25.91 20.53
C GLY A 14 -6.31 26.62 19.22
N VAL A 15 -5.48 27.63 18.97
CA VAL A 15 -5.30 28.39 17.73
C VAL A 15 -6.04 27.74 16.55
N ALA A 16 -7.11 28.40 16.08
CA ALA A 16 -7.56 28.31 14.71
C ALA A 16 -6.45 28.88 13.82
N GLY A 17 -5.33 28.15 13.74
CA GLY A 17 -4.42 28.27 12.65
C GLY A 17 -5.15 27.58 11.52
N CYS A 18 -5.63 28.35 10.55
CA CYS A 18 -5.69 27.87 9.18
C CYS A 18 -4.25 27.57 8.74
N GLY A 19 -3.58 26.62 9.39
CA GLY A 19 -2.46 25.90 8.83
C GLY A 19 -3.10 25.11 7.70
N THR A 20 -3.07 25.70 6.50
CA THR A 20 -3.12 24.93 5.28
C THR A 20 -2.05 23.87 5.46
N MET A 21 -2.45 22.64 5.82
CA MET A 21 -1.53 21.51 5.82
C MET A 21 -1.06 21.42 4.38
N SER A 22 0.13 21.95 4.10
CA SER A 22 0.73 21.83 2.79
C SER A 22 0.89 20.35 2.56
N LEU A 23 0.22 19.84 1.54
CA LEU A 23 0.44 18.48 1.08
C LEU A 23 1.93 18.32 0.74
N PRO A 24 2.53 17.15 1.00
CA PRO A 24 3.89 16.87 0.55
C PRO A 24 4.02 17.13 -0.96
N PRO A 25 5.17 17.65 -1.43
CA PRO A 25 5.37 17.88 -2.85
C PRO A 25 5.33 16.55 -3.60
N VAL A 26 4.53 16.49 -4.66
CA VAL A 26 4.48 15.34 -5.58
C VAL A 26 5.24 15.68 -6.84
N ARG A 27 6.15 14.80 -7.23
CA ARG A 27 6.92 14.91 -8.48
C ARG A 27 6.40 13.89 -9.48
N VAL A 28 6.44 14.25 -10.77
CA VAL A 28 6.33 13.26 -11.85
C VAL A 28 7.70 12.63 -12.02
N LEU A 29 7.79 11.32 -11.80
CA LEU A 29 9.04 10.56 -11.76
C LEU A 29 9.29 9.78 -13.04
N GLY A 30 8.24 9.53 -13.81
CA GLY A 30 8.33 8.95 -15.14
C GLY A 30 6.97 8.98 -15.83
N ALA A 31 7.02 8.94 -17.16
CA ALA A 31 5.84 8.85 -18.01
C ALA A 31 6.18 7.95 -19.19
N LYS A 32 5.24 7.11 -19.60
CA LYS A 32 5.35 6.35 -20.83
C LYS A 32 5.33 7.33 -22.01
N THR A 33 6.32 7.18 -22.88
CA THR A 33 6.53 8.01 -24.07
C THR A 33 6.55 7.11 -25.29
N ASP A 34 5.39 6.64 -25.74
CA ASP A 34 5.27 6.03 -27.06
C ASP A 34 4.62 7.01 -28.04
N GLU A 35 5.19 7.11 -29.24
CA GLU A 35 4.70 8.02 -30.27
C GLU A 35 3.31 7.56 -30.75
N GLY A 36 2.26 8.20 -30.22
CA GLY A 36 0.89 8.14 -30.77
C GLY A 36 -0.17 7.51 -29.86
N ALA A 37 0.17 6.54 -29.00
CA ALA A 37 -0.81 5.84 -28.16
C ALA A 37 -1.01 6.52 -26.78
N HIS A 38 0.05 7.09 -26.21
CA HIS A 38 0.05 7.75 -24.90
C HIS A 38 0.42 9.23 -25.02
N LYS A 39 -0.45 10.01 -25.66
CA LYS A 39 -0.32 11.48 -25.66
C LYS A 39 -0.49 12.02 -24.24
N PRO A 40 0.43 12.88 -23.75
CA PRO A 40 0.27 13.54 -22.46
C PRO A 40 -1.03 14.34 -22.38
N THR A 41 -1.80 14.16 -21.30
CA THR A 41 -3.07 14.86 -21.06
C THR A 41 -3.06 15.67 -19.77
N TYR A 42 -2.25 15.28 -18.77
CA TYR A 42 -2.24 15.94 -17.46
C TYR A 42 -0.83 15.94 -16.85
N ASN A 43 -0.23 17.13 -16.69
CA ASN A 43 1.13 17.29 -16.14
C ASN A 43 2.19 16.37 -16.78
N GLY A 44 2.14 16.22 -18.10
CA GLY A 44 3.06 15.36 -18.85
C GLY A 44 2.72 13.87 -18.83
N LEU A 45 1.69 13.46 -18.08
CA LEU A 45 1.24 12.07 -17.99
C LEU A 45 0.09 11.78 -18.97
N PRO A 46 0.06 10.61 -19.61
CA PRO A 46 -1.01 10.20 -20.52
C PRO A 46 -2.19 9.58 -19.74
N ILE A 47 -2.89 10.43 -18.99
CA ILE A 47 -3.99 10.03 -18.09
C ILE A 47 -5.29 9.79 -18.86
N LYS A 48 -5.97 8.68 -18.55
CA LYS A 48 -7.26 8.25 -19.13
C LYS A 48 -8.15 7.60 -18.06
N SER A 49 -9.46 7.62 -18.27
CA SER A 49 -10.42 6.89 -17.42
C SER A 49 -10.17 5.39 -17.43
N GLY A 50 -10.37 4.76 -16.28
CA GLY A 50 -10.21 3.32 -16.06
C GLY A 50 -8.78 2.89 -15.75
N GLN A 51 -7.80 3.80 -15.87
CA GLN A 51 -6.43 3.53 -15.43
C GLN A 51 -6.39 3.21 -13.93
N ILE A 52 -5.50 2.31 -13.58
CA ILE A 52 -5.33 1.78 -12.23
C ILE A 52 -4.16 2.51 -11.60
N VAL A 53 -4.36 3.13 -10.44
CA VAL A 53 -3.28 3.75 -9.66
C VAL A 53 -2.94 2.86 -8.48
N LEU A 54 -1.67 2.50 -8.38
CA LEU A 54 -1.10 1.71 -7.29
C LEU A 54 -0.24 2.59 -6.42
N THR A 55 -0.36 2.48 -5.10
CA THR A 55 0.34 3.33 -4.14
C THR A 55 1.04 2.54 -3.05
N GLU A 56 2.16 3.11 -2.58
CA GLU A 56 2.88 2.68 -1.38
C GLU A 56 2.65 3.70 -0.28
N SER A 57 2.07 3.23 0.83
CA SER A 57 1.87 4.04 2.03
C SER A 57 3.19 4.28 2.77
N PRO A 58 3.40 5.47 3.38
CA PRO A 58 4.53 5.72 4.28
C PRO A 58 4.42 5.00 5.63
N ASP A 59 3.27 4.43 5.96
CA ASP A 59 2.99 3.92 7.29
C ASP A 59 3.62 2.56 7.55
N ALA A 60 3.84 2.25 8.83
CA ALA A 60 4.33 0.95 9.28
C ALA A 60 3.48 -0.25 8.82
N THR A 61 2.18 -0.02 8.63
CA THR A 61 1.24 -1.02 8.09
C THR A 61 1.63 -1.48 6.69
N SER A 62 2.36 -0.67 5.91
CA SER A 62 2.90 -1.05 4.61
C SER A 62 3.83 -2.26 4.69
N TYR A 63 4.53 -2.46 5.82
CA TYR A 63 5.40 -3.63 6.04
C TYR A 63 4.60 -4.86 6.45
N VAL A 64 3.45 -4.69 7.10
CA VAL A 64 2.52 -5.80 7.38
C VAL A 64 1.94 -6.33 6.06
N PHE A 65 1.43 -5.44 5.20
CA PHE A 65 0.79 -5.83 3.95
C PHE A 65 1.70 -6.59 3.00
N VAL A 66 3.00 -6.29 2.96
CA VAL A 66 3.93 -7.04 2.12
C VAL A 66 4.28 -8.42 2.67
N LEU A 67 4.15 -8.64 3.98
CA LEU A 67 4.43 -9.93 4.61
C LEU A 67 3.27 -10.92 4.46
N ILE A 68 2.03 -10.43 4.39
CA ILE A 68 0.82 -11.26 4.35
C ILE A 68 0.80 -12.21 3.14
N PRO A 69 1.03 -11.79 1.88
CA PRO A 69 1.02 -12.70 0.75
C PRO A 69 2.28 -13.58 0.74
N LYS A 70 2.16 -14.80 0.21
CA LYS A 70 3.29 -15.73 0.08
C LYS A 70 4.40 -15.18 -0.84
N LYS A 71 4.03 -14.35 -1.82
CA LYS A 71 4.96 -13.66 -2.73
C LYS A 71 5.04 -12.19 -2.34
N PHE A 72 6.18 -11.56 -2.57
CA PHE A 72 6.30 -10.12 -2.38
C PHE A 72 5.54 -9.34 -3.47
N TYR A 73 4.80 -8.31 -3.03
CA TYR A 73 4.13 -7.33 -3.88
C TYR A 73 4.53 -5.92 -3.44
N ALA A 74 4.86 -5.04 -4.39
CA ALA A 74 5.45 -3.74 -4.08
C ALA A 74 4.45 -2.72 -3.50
N PHE A 75 3.21 -2.76 -3.96
CA PHE A 75 2.20 -1.75 -3.64
C PHE A 75 1.21 -2.24 -2.59
N THR A 76 0.78 -1.33 -1.72
CA THR A 76 -0.09 -1.61 -0.58
C THR A 76 -1.55 -1.23 -0.82
N HIS A 77 -1.81 -0.36 -1.79
CA HIS A 77 -3.16 0.13 -2.08
C HIS A 77 -3.37 0.35 -3.59
N VAL A 78 -4.62 0.24 -4.02
CA VAL A 78 -5.01 0.36 -5.44
C VAL A 78 -6.32 1.13 -5.58
N ALA A 79 -6.43 1.90 -6.64
CA ALA A 79 -7.60 2.71 -6.95
C ALA A 79 -7.78 2.91 -8.47
N VAL A 80 -8.89 3.52 -8.87
CA VAL A 80 -9.22 3.79 -10.29
C VAL A 80 -9.24 5.28 -10.56
N ILE A 81 -8.69 5.67 -11.71
CA ILE A 81 -8.79 7.02 -12.27
C ILE A 81 -10.05 7.15 -13.14
N SER A 82 -10.77 8.24 -12.97
CA SER A 82 -11.90 8.69 -13.80
C SER A 82 -11.61 10.11 -14.26
N VAL A 83 -11.57 10.35 -15.57
CA VAL A 83 -11.38 11.70 -16.11
C VAL A 83 -12.75 12.35 -16.26
N GLU A 84 -12.98 13.42 -15.49
CA GLU A 84 -14.26 14.14 -15.44
C GLU A 84 -14.00 15.61 -15.72
N ASP A 85 -14.65 16.16 -16.74
CA ASP A 85 -14.47 17.54 -17.19
C ASP A 85 -13.00 17.91 -17.45
N GLY A 86 -12.21 16.93 -17.95
CA GLY A 86 -10.79 17.10 -18.24
C GLY A 86 -9.86 16.93 -17.02
N GLU A 87 -10.40 16.74 -15.82
CA GLU A 87 -9.63 16.57 -14.58
C GLU A 87 -9.59 15.10 -14.13
N PRO A 88 -8.43 14.57 -13.71
CA PRO A 88 -8.33 13.21 -13.22
C PRO A 88 -8.72 13.10 -11.73
N TRP A 89 -9.77 12.34 -11.48
CA TRP A 89 -10.26 11.98 -10.15
C TRP A 89 -9.91 10.53 -9.84
N VAL A 90 -9.48 10.28 -8.61
CA VAL A 90 -9.20 8.94 -8.10
C VAL A 90 -10.34 8.51 -7.19
N TYR A 91 -10.84 7.31 -7.45
CA TYR A 91 -11.85 6.62 -6.67
C TYR A 91 -11.21 5.45 -5.93
N ASP A 92 -11.24 5.50 -4.60
CA ASP A 92 -10.69 4.46 -3.73
C ASP A 92 -11.62 4.18 -2.55
N VAL A 93 -11.51 2.98 -1.97
CA VAL A 93 -12.17 2.64 -0.71
C VAL A 93 -11.09 2.40 0.33
N THR A 94 -11.17 3.11 1.46
CA THR A 94 -10.16 3.03 2.52
C THR A 94 -10.78 3.24 3.89
N GLY A 95 -10.13 2.69 4.92
CA GLY A 95 -10.53 2.75 6.32
C GLY A 95 -9.67 3.69 7.15
N GLU A 96 -10.26 4.22 8.20
CA GLU A 96 -9.59 4.98 9.26
C GLU A 96 -9.93 4.38 10.63
N VAL A 97 -8.96 4.42 11.54
CA VAL A 97 -9.17 4.00 12.93
C VAL A 97 -9.96 5.08 13.65
N LYS A 98 -11.16 4.74 14.13
CA LYS A 98 -11.93 5.55 15.07
C LYS A 98 -11.49 5.26 16.49
N THR A 99 -11.08 6.31 17.20
CA THR A 99 -10.55 6.18 18.56
C THR A 99 -11.62 6.18 19.64
N PHE A 100 -12.86 6.63 19.37
CA PHE A 100 -13.91 6.66 20.39
C PHE A 100 -15.32 6.36 19.82
N PRO A 101 -16.14 5.55 20.51
CA PRO A 101 -15.80 4.67 21.64
C PRO A 101 -15.03 3.42 21.17
N PHE A 102 -13.97 3.03 21.89
CA PHE A 102 -13.21 1.82 21.58
C PHE A 102 -14.07 0.56 21.66
N LYS A 103 -14.01 -0.25 20.61
CA LYS A 103 -14.60 -1.58 20.50
C LYS A 103 -13.66 -2.66 21.03
N LYS A 104 -14.21 -3.84 21.31
CA LYS A 104 -13.46 -4.97 21.88
C LYS A 104 -12.41 -5.55 20.93
N ARG A 105 -12.71 -5.63 19.63
CA ARG A 105 -11.73 -6.05 18.62
C ARG A 105 -11.16 -4.82 17.92
N LEU A 106 -9.88 -4.89 17.55
CA LEU A 106 -9.18 -3.77 16.94
C LEU A 106 -9.86 -3.32 15.64
N MET A 107 -10.18 -4.26 14.74
CA MET A 107 -10.75 -3.95 13.44
C MET A 107 -12.19 -3.44 13.49
N ASP A 108 -12.94 -3.69 14.57
CA ASP A 108 -14.25 -3.06 14.79
C ASP A 108 -14.16 -1.52 14.95
N ASN A 109 -12.96 -1.01 15.26
CA ASN A 109 -12.68 0.42 15.31
C ASN A 109 -12.28 0.99 13.95
N VAL A 110 -12.03 0.15 12.94
CA VAL A 110 -11.71 0.62 11.60
C VAL A 110 -13.00 0.76 10.83
N THR A 111 -13.29 1.97 10.37
CA THR A 111 -14.45 2.23 9.51
C THR A 111 -14.02 3.06 8.33
N GLY A 112 -14.70 2.91 7.20
CA GLY A 112 -14.34 3.64 6.00
C GLY A 112 -15.42 3.57 4.95
N LYS A 113 -15.15 4.22 3.83
CA LYS A 113 -16.06 4.32 2.69
C LYS A 113 -15.27 4.63 1.43
N MET A 114 -15.98 4.71 0.31
CA MET A 114 -15.40 5.27 -0.90
C MET A 114 -15.16 6.76 -0.81
N TYR A 115 -14.03 7.19 -1.37
CA TYR A 115 -13.63 8.57 -1.53
C TYR A 115 -13.41 8.89 -3.01
N ARG A 116 -13.54 10.19 -3.31
CA ARG A 116 -13.25 10.78 -4.62
C ARG A 116 -12.33 11.97 -4.39
N ARG A 117 -11.10 11.89 -4.89
CA ARG A 117 -10.05 12.91 -4.68
C ARG A 117 -9.37 13.26 -5.99
N ARG A 118 -8.81 14.46 -6.13
CA ARG A 118 -8.00 14.77 -7.32
C ARG A 118 -6.73 13.91 -7.29
N LEU A 119 -6.18 13.56 -8.46
CA LEU A 119 -5.02 12.67 -8.56
C LEU A 119 -3.85 13.09 -7.65
N PHE A 120 -3.44 14.36 -7.68
CA PHE A 120 -2.34 14.83 -6.85
C PHE A 120 -2.68 14.86 -5.35
N GLU A 121 -3.92 15.15 -4.97
CA GLU A 121 -4.37 15.10 -3.57
C GLU A 121 -4.38 13.67 -3.03
N TYR A 122 -4.77 12.71 -3.86
CA TYR A 122 -4.74 11.29 -3.53
C TYR A 122 -3.29 10.78 -3.36
N VAL A 123 -2.38 11.23 -4.22
CA VAL A 123 -0.99 10.73 -4.26
C VAL A 123 -0.12 11.37 -3.19
N ALA A 124 -0.32 12.65 -2.88
CA ALA A 124 0.54 13.40 -1.97
C ALA A 124 0.83 12.74 -0.60
N PRO A 125 -0.14 12.11 0.09
CA PRO A 125 0.16 11.42 1.36
C PRO A 125 0.93 10.10 1.19
N ASN A 126 1.06 9.57 -0.03
CA ASN A 126 1.77 8.32 -0.31
C ASN A 126 3.25 8.58 -0.63
N LEU A 127 4.11 7.58 -0.39
CA LEU A 127 5.54 7.67 -0.76
C LEU A 127 5.72 7.64 -2.28
N TYR A 128 4.97 6.76 -2.94
CA TYR A 128 5.11 6.49 -4.36
C TYR A 128 3.79 5.98 -4.95
N ALA A 129 3.58 6.29 -6.22
CA ALA A 129 2.46 5.84 -7.01
C ALA A 129 2.91 5.48 -8.43
N GLU A 130 2.31 4.43 -8.98
CA GLU A 130 2.39 4.12 -10.41
C GLU A 130 1.01 3.95 -11.00
N ILE A 131 0.86 4.39 -12.25
CA ILE A 131 -0.37 4.32 -13.02
C ILE A 131 -0.18 3.27 -14.10
N TYR A 132 -1.20 2.46 -14.30
CA TYR A 132 -1.24 1.38 -15.27
C TYR A 132 -2.52 1.46 -16.10
N ASP A 133 -2.42 1.15 -17.40
CA ASP A 133 -3.60 0.97 -18.24
C ASP A 133 -4.42 -0.25 -17.79
N PRO A 134 -5.73 -0.30 -18.07
CA PRO A 134 -6.53 -1.50 -17.86
C PRO A 134 -5.91 -2.76 -18.47
N PRO A 135 -6.13 -3.95 -17.89
CA PRO A 135 -5.71 -5.20 -18.52
C PRO A 135 -6.40 -5.41 -19.86
N ALA A 136 -5.78 -6.21 -20.74
CA ALA A 136 -6.35 -6.53 -22.05
C ALA A 136 -7.78 -7.10 -21.91
N GLY A 137 -8.68 -6.62 -22.76
CA GLY A 137 -10.11 -7.00 -22.74
C GLY A 137 -10.99 -6.14 -21.83
N ALA A 138 -10.41 -5.41 -20.87
CA ALA A 138 -11.18 -4.52 -19.99
C ALA A 138 -11.41 -3.14 -20.63
N ASP A 139 -12.65 -2.68 -20.61
CA ASP A 139 -13.03 -1.33 -21.08
C ASP A 139 -12.83 -0.28 -19.97
N GLY A 140 -11.87 0.61 -20.15
CA GLY A 140 -11.54 1.64 -19.15
C GLY A 140 -12.71 2.56 -18.78
N GLU A 141 -13.59 2.91 -19.71
CA GLU A 141 -14.75 3.75 -19.40
C GLU A 141 -15.79 2.99 -18.56
N LYS A 142 -15.93 1.68 -18.77
CA LYS A 142 -16.79 0.84 -17.92
C LYS A 142 -16.20 0.67 -16.52
N ILE A 143 -14.88 0.51 -16.38
CA ILE A 143 -14.20 0.50 -15.08
C ILE A 143 -14.48 1.83 -14.34
N ALA A 144 -14.30 2.97 -15.02
CA ALA A 144 -14.56 4.28 -14.44
C ALA A 144 -16.05 4.47 -14.07
N ALA A 145 -16.97 4.03 -14.92
CA ALA A 145 -18.40 4.07 -14.63
C ALA A 145 -18.77 3.23 -13.41
N PHE A 146 -18.18 2.04 -13.26
CA PHE A 146 -18.39 1.16 -12.11
C PHE A 146 -18.00 1.83 -10.80
N VAL A 147 -16.79 2.41 -10.71
CA VAL A 147 -16.33 3.05 -9.46
C VAL A 147 -17.11 4.33 -9.14
N ARG A 148 -17.54 5.09 -10.16
CA ARG A 148 -18.45 6.24 -9.98
C ARG A 148 -19.79 5.81 -9.40
N GLN A 149 -20.32 4.67 -9.86
CA GLN A 149 -21.56 4.11 -9.34
C GLN A 149 -21.41 3.64 -7.90
N LYS A 150 -20.35 2.88 -7.57
CA LYS A 150 -20.07 2.43 -6.20
C LYS A 150 -19.86 3.59 -5.21
N TYR A 151 -19.26 4.68 -5.67
CA TYR A 151 -19.16 5.90 -4.87
C TYR A 151 -20.52 6.53 -4.57
N LYS A 152 -21.42 6.61 -5.56
CA LYS A 152 -22.79 7.12 -5.37
C LYS A 152 -23.62 6.22 -4.45
N GLU A 153 -23.40 4.92 -4.50
CA GLU A 153 -24.01 3.93 -3.60
C GLU A 153 -23.47 4.03 -2.17
N GLY A 154 -22.35 4.74 -1.95
CA GLY A 154 -21.74 4.89 -0.63
C GLY A 154 -21.09 3.60 -0.13
N ALA A 155 -20.48 2.81 -1.02
CA ALA A 155 -19.84 1.54 -0.66
C ALA A 155 -18.90 1.72 0.55
N GLU A 156 -19.10 0.87 1.56
CA GLU A 156 -18.37 0.90 2.82
C GLU A 156 -17.07 0.12 2.71
N PHE A 157 -16.08 0.51 3.53
CA PHE A 157 -14.81 -0.21 3.62
C PHE A 157 -14.97 -1.50 4.42
N ASP A 158 -14.45 -2.59 3.88
CA ASP A 158 -14.30 -3.83 4.63
C ASP A 158 -13.01 -3.81 5.46
N SER A 159 -13.17 -3.70 6.78
CA SER A 159 -12.07 -3.74 7.74
C SER A 159 -11.48 -5.12 7.95
N TYR A 160 -12.16 -6.20 7.59
CA TYR A 160 -11.66 -7.56 7.80
C TYR A 160 -11.03 -8.18 6.55
N PHE A 161 -11.11 -7.49 5.40
CA PHE A 161 -10.54 -7.93 4.14
C PHE A 161 -11.02 -9.34 3.73
N ASP A 162 -12.29 -9.65 3.99
CA ASP A 162 -12.92 -10.91 3.64
C ASP A 162 -13.43 -10.89 2.20
N PHE A 163 -12.64 -11.45 1.30
CA PHE A 163 -12.98 -11.53 -0.12
C PHE A 163 -14.23 -12.38 -0.44
N ASN A 164 -14.79 -13.10 0.55
CA ASN A 164 -16.02 -13.89 0.36
C ASN A 164 -17.30 -13.09 0.67
N ASP A 165 -17.19 -11.88 1.24
CA ASP A 165 -18.33 -11.02 1.58
C ASP A 165 -18.24 -9.67 0.87
N HIS A 166 -18.99 -9.54 -0.24
CA HIS A 166 -19.03 -8.32 -1.06
C HIS A 166 -20.00 -7.25 -0.52
N SER A 167 -20.52 -7.38 0.70
CA SER A 167 -21.39 -6.36 1.31
C SER A 167 -20.63 -5.07 1.65
N LYS A 168 -19.32 -5.20 1.88
CA LYS A 168 -18.34 -4.11 2.02
C LYS A 168 -17.17 -4.44 1.13
N LEU A 169 -16.38 -3.43 0.77
CA LEU A 169 -15.28 -3.61 -0.17
C LEU A 169 -13.97 -3.10 0.40
N PHE A 170 -12.88 -3.82 0.15
CA PHE A 170 -11.54 -3.26 0.26
C PHE A 170 -10.98 -2.88 -1.12
N CYS A 171 -9.83 -2.20 -1.12
CA CYS A 171 -9.34 -1.48 -2.29
C CYS A 171 -9.12 -2.35 -3.53
N SER A 172 -8.44 -3.49 -3.38
CA SER A 172 -8.17 -4.41 -4.47
C SER A 172 -9.40 -5.20 -4.91
N GLU A 173 -10.33 -5.48 -4.01
CA GLU A 173 -11.61 -6.10 -4.36
C GLU A 173 -12.45 -5.18 -5.25
N LEU A 174 -12.60 -3.90 -4.86
CA LEU A 174 -13.29 -2.89 -5.67
C LEU A 174 -12.74 -2.85 -7.11
N VAL A 175 -11.41 -2.86 -7.25
CA VAL A 175 -10.73 -2.76 -8.55
C VAL A 175 -10.86 -4.07 -9.33
N ALA A 176 -10.76 -5.23 -8.67
CA ALA A 176 -10.99 -6.54 -9.31
C ALA A 176 -12.41 -6.62 -9.90
N MET A 177 -13.43 -6.26 -9.11
CA MET A 177 -14.82 -6.25 -9.56
C MET A 177 -15.04 -5.24 -10.70
N ALA A 178 -14.41 -4.06 -10.63
CA ALA A 178 -14.51 -3.06 -11.70
C ALA A 178 -13.94 -3.60 -13.02
N ILE A 179 -12.76 -4.22 -12.98
CA ILE A 179 -12.11 -4.86 -14.14
C ILE A 179 -12.99 -5.97 -14.71
N GLU A 180 -13.48 -6.88 -13.87
CA GLU A 180 -14.33 -8.00 -14.29
C GLU A 180 -15.62 -7.50 -14.94
N SER A 181 -16.29 -6.51 -14.32
CA SER A 181 -17.52 -5.90 -14.86
C SER A 181 -17.31 -5.23 -16.22
N ALA A 182 -16.07 -4.83 -16.52
CA ALA A 182 -15.68 -4.19 -17.76
C ALA A 182 -15.21 -5.17 -18.85
N GLY A 183 -15.31 -6.49 -18.63
CA GLY A 183 -14.86 -7.53 -19.57
C GLY A 183 -13.40 -7.95 -19.40
N GLY A 184 -12.74 -7.48 -18.34
CA GLY A 184 -11.38 -7.90 -17.99
C GLY A 184 -11.31 -9.29 -17.37
N PRO A 185 -10.09 -9.76 -17.09
CA PRO A 185 -9.88 -11.07 -16.47
C PRO A 185 -10.39 -11.09 -15.03
N VAL A 186 -10.86 -12.26 -14.58
CA VAL A 186 -11.14 -12.53 -13.17
C VAL A 186 -9.82 -12.58 -12.41
N ILE A 187 -9.67 -11.70 -11.42
CA ILE A 187 -8.49 -11.62 -10.56
C ILE A 187 -8.79 -12.38 -9.28
N LYS A 188 -8.00 -13.42 -9.00
CA LYS A 188 -8.19 -14.28 -7.84
C LYS A 188 -7.23 -13.90 -6.70
N PRO A 189 -7.63 -14.09 -5.44
CA PRO A 189 -6.70 -14.06 -4.32
C PRO A 189 -5.53 -15.02 -4.52
N GLU A 190 -4.40 -14.67 -3.93
CA GLU A 190 -3.18 -15.49 -3.89
C GLU A 190 -3.00 -16.09 -2.49
N PRO A 191 -2.29 -17.22 -2.37
CA PRO A 191 -2.00 -17.81 -1.08
C PRO A 191 -1.26 -16.83 -0.15
N SER A 192 -1.71 -16.78 1.11
CA SER A 192 -1.03 -16.06 2.18
C SER A 192 0.23 -16.80 2.65
N ASN A 193 1.13 -16.06 3.28
CA ASN A 193 2.36 -16.55 3.87
C ASN A 193 2.02 -17.49 5.05
N PRO A 194 2.50 -18.75 5.04
CA PRO A 194 2.13 -19.73 6.05
C PRO A 194 2.85 -19.51 7.40
N ASN A 195 3.68 -18.47 7.55
CA ASN A 195 4.38 -18.19 8.80
C ASN A 195 3.41 -18.13 10.00
N PRO A 196 3.64 -18.88 11.09
CA PRO A 196 2.71 -18.95 12.22
C PRO A 196 2.44 -17.59 12.88
N SER A 197 3.43 -16.71 12.95
CA SER A 197 3.26 -15.36 13.52
C SER A 197 2.38 -14.47 12.66
N ILE A 198 2.37 -14.66 11.34
CA ILE A 198 1.48 -13.93 10.42
C ILE A 198 0.05 -14.45 10.57
N ILE A 199 -0.13 -15.78 10.56
CA ILE A 199 -1.44 -16.41 10.75
C ILE A 199 -2.08 -15.96 12.07
N GLU A 200 -1.30 -15.96 13.16
CA GLU A 200 -1.79 -15.53 14.46
C GLU A 200 -2.14 -14.04 14.47
N GLY A 201 -1.32 -13.20 13.81
CA GLY A 201 -1.63 -11.78 13.62
C GLY A 201 -2.94 -11.55 12.87
N MET A 202 -3.16 -12.27 11.76
CA MET A 202 -4.40 -12.18 10.98
C MET A 202 -5.62 -12.62 11.81
N LYS A 203 -5.51 -13.74 12.53
CA LYS A 203 -6.58 -14.20 13.44
C LYS A 203 -6.89 -13.20 14.54
N TRP A 204 -5.86 -12.59 15.14
CA TRP A 204 -6.01 -11.56 16.16
C TRP A 204 -6.73 -10.31 15.61
N LEU A 205 -6.47 -9.93 14.37
CA LEU A 205 -7.16 -8.84 13.67
C LEU A 205 -8.57 -9.25 13.19
N GLY A 206 -8.87 -10.55 13.12
CA GLY A 206 -10.11 -11.07 12.54
C GLY A 206 -10.11 -11.11 11.01
N VAL A 207 -8.94 -11.00 10.39
CA VAL A 207 -8.76 -11.16 8.93
C VAL A 207 -8.65 -12.65 8.61
N PRO A 208 -9.43 -13.20 7.66
CA PRO A 208 -9.34 -14.61 7.28
C PRO A 208 -7.93 -14.98 6.78
N PRO A 209 -7.25 -15.98 7.37
CA PRO A 209 -5.97 -16.44 6.86
C PRO A 209 -6.14 -17.35 5.63
N GLY A 210 -5.05 -17.57 4.90
CA GLY A 210 -4.97 -18.56 3.82
C GLY A 210 -4.86 -17.94 2.43
N GLU A 211 -5.62 -16.89 2.16
CA GLU A 211 -5.57 -16.15 0.89
C GLU A 211 -5.57 -14.64 1.14
N ALA A 212 -5.06 -13.88 0.18
CA ALA A 212 -5.05 -12.42 0.19
C ALA A 212 -5.11 -11.89 -1.25
N LEU A 213 -5.72 -10.73 -1.45
CA LEU A 213 -5.74 -10.04 -2.75
C LEU A 213 -4.86 -8.78 -2.68
N PRO A 214 -3.53 -8.89 -2.77
CA PRO A 214 -2.62 -7.75 -2.64
C PRO A 214 -2.75 -6.77 -3.81
N ALA A 215 -2.67 -5.47 -3.53
CA ALA A 215 -2.73 -4.41 -4.55
C ALA A 215 -1.65 -4.55 -5.63
N GLY A 216 -0.46 -5.05 -5.31
CA GLY A 216 0.57 -5.27 -6.32
C GLY A 216 0.23 -6.31 -7.40
N LEU A 217 -0.84 -7.11 -7.26
CA LEU A 217 -1.32 -8.00 -8.33
C LEU A 217 -1.75 -7.26 -9.60
N PHE A 218 -2.13 -5.99 -9.45
CA PHE A 218 -2.59 -5.17 -10.57
C PHE A 218 -1.43 -4.48 -11.29
N ALA A 219 -0.19 -4.63 -10.80
CA ALA A 219 1.00 -4.10 -11.44
C ALA A 219 1.42 -4.99 -12.61
N ASP A 220 1.63 -4.39 -13.77
CA ASP A 220 2.17 -5.07 -14.95
C ASP A 220 3.04 -4.09 -15.73
N PRO A 221 4.37 -4.30 -15.80
CA PRO A 221 5.27 -3.41 -16.50
C PRO A 221 4.88 -3.12 -17.96
N ALA A 222 4.21 -4.07 -18.65
CA ALA A 222 3.76 -3.86 -20.02
C ALA A 222 2.65 -2.79 -20.13
N ARG A 223 1.90 -2.57 -19.05
CA ARG A 223 0.80 -1.61 -18.94
C ARG A 223 1.19 -0.31 -18.23
N TYR A 224 2.46 -0.12 -17.89
CA TYR A 224 2.92 1.07 -17.17
C TYR A 224 2.60 2.35 -17.96
N VAL A 225 2.07 3.38 -17.28
CA VAL A 225 1.67 4.68 -17.85
C VAL A 225 2.53 5.80 -17.29
N GLY A 226 2.78 5.79 -15.98
CA GLY A 226 3.52 6.86 -15.34
C GLY A 226 3.73 6.63 -13.85
N ALA A 227 4.63 7.41 -13.27
CA ALA A 227 5.02 7.33 -11.87
C ALA A 227 5.07 8.71 -11.24
N LEU A 228 4.69 8.78 -9.98
CA LEU A 228 4.59 10.01 -9.20
C LEU A 228 4.89 9.71 -7.72
N GLY A 229 5.38 10.69 -6.98
CA GLY A 229 5.59 10.50 -5.54
C GLY A 229 6.58 11.46 -4.92
N GLN A 230 7.06 11.08 -3.74
CA GLN A 230 7.97 11.86 -2.91
C GLN A 230 9.45 11.51 -3.15
N PHE A 231 9.74 10.35 -3.75
CA PHE A 231 11.10 9.96 -4.14
C PHE A 231 11.69 10.91 -5.18
N HIS A 232 13.03 10.96 -5.27
CA HIS A 232 13.71 11.79 -6.26
C HIS A 232 13.67 11.20 -7.67
N THR A 233 13.69 9.87 -7.79
CA THR A 233 13.68 9.13 -9.06
C THR A 233 12.85 7.85 -8.93
N ARG A 234 12.48 7.22 -10.05
CA ARG A 234 11.88 5.87 -10.03
C ARG A 234 12.86 4.82 -9.50
N THR A 235 14.15 4.94 -9.80
CA THR A 235 15.20 4.05 -9.28
C THR A 235 15.24 4.06 -7.75
N ALA A 236 15.12 5.24 -7.13
CA ALA A 236 15.06 5.36 -5.67
C ALA A 236 13.86 4.61 -5.08
N ALA A 237 12.67 4.80 -5.67
CA ALA A 237 11.46 4.09 -5.25
C ALA A 237 11.59 2.57 -5.40
N TRP A 238 12.12 2.10 -6.53
CA TRP A 238 12.31 0.67 -6.77
C TRP A 238 13.44 0.03 -5.96
N SER A 239 14.45 0.80 -5.57
CA SER A 239 15.47 0.36 -4.60
C SER A 239 14.87 0.21 -3.19
N TYR A 240 13.96 1.12 -2.80
CA TYR A 240 13.18 0.98 -1.57
C TYR A 240 12.27 -0.26 -1.60
N PHE A 241 11.56 -0.51 -2.72
CA PHE A 241 10.75 -1.73 -2.85
C PHE A 241 11.59 -3.00 -2.83
N GLU A 242 12.76 -2.99 -3.44
CA GLU A 242 13.66 -4.13 -3.42
C GLU A 242 14.21 -4.38 -2.00
N ALA A 243 14.39 -3.34 -1.18
CA ALA A 243 14.67 -3.53 0.24
C ALA A 243 13.51 -4.22 0.97
N LYS A 244 12.26 -3.83 0.71
CA LYS A 244 11.09 -4.55 1.26
C LYS A 244 11.01 -6.00 0.75
N ARG A 245 11.37 -6.26 -0.50
CA ARG A 245 11.46 -7.62 -1.07
C ARG A 245 12.53 -8.44 -0.36
N GLU A 246 13.70 -7.87 -0.12
CA GLU A 246 14.79 -8.54 0.58
C GLU A 246 14.43 -8.83 2.04
N LEU A 247 13.71 -7.91 2.72
CA LEU A 247 13.15 -8.16 4.04
C LEU A 247 12.13 -9.30 4.02
N HIS A 248 11.22 -9.32 3.04
CA HIS A 248 10.26 -10.42 2.83
C HIS A 248 10.98 -11.76 2.61
N ARG A 249 12.02 -11.78 1.78
CA ARG A 249 12.85 -12.98 1.52
C ARG A 249 13.57 -13.48 2.78
N ARG A 250 14.00 -12.56 3.65
CA ARG A 250 14.68 -12.88 4.91
C ARG A 250 13.71 -13.26 6.03
N PHE A 251 12.41 -13.03 5.85
CA PHE A 251 11.37 -13.37 6.81
C PHE A 251 11.02 -14.87 6.75
N THR A 252 11.78 -15.68 7.50
CA THR A 252 11.66 -17.15 7.52
C THR A 252 10.57 -17.65 8.48
N MET A 253 10.25 -18.94 8.42
CA MET A 253 9.14 -19.55 9.18
C MET A 253 9.30 -19.53 10.70
N ASP A 254 10.53 -19.47 11.17
CA ASP A 254 10.90 -19.37 12.58
C ASP A 254 10.89 -17.92 13.10
N GLN A 255 10.80 -16.94 12.20
CA GLN A 255 10.72 -15.53 12.57
C GLN A 255 9.32 -15.12 12.99
N ARG A 256 9.26 -14.25 14.00
CA ARG A 256 8.04 -13.60 14.47
C ARG A 256 7.95 -12.20 13.88
N MET A 257 6.73 -11.70 13.65
CA MET A 257 6.49 -10.34 13.17
C MET A 257 7.18 -9.28 14.05
N GLY A 258 7.36 -9.57 15.34
CA GLY A 258 8.09 -8.73 16.29
C GLY A 258 9.57 -8.52 15.98
N PHE A 259 10.17 -9.22 15.00
CA PHE A 259 11.51 -8.90 14.48
C PHE A 259 11.53 -7.76 13.47
N MET A 260 10.38 -7.44 12.87
CA MET A 260 10.26 -6.33 11.92
C MET A 260 9.42 -5.17 12.48
N LEU A 261 8.47 -5.51 13.33
CA LEU A 261 7.48 -4.59 13.87
C LEU A 261 7.66 -4.43 15.37
N SER A 262 7.29 -3.27 15.88
CA SER A 262 7.14 -2.98 17.30
C SER A 262 5.72 -2.50 17.59
N ILE A 263 5.29 -2.65 18.83
CA ILE A 263 4.06 -2.05 19.35
C ILE A 263 4.47 -1.14 20.50
N ASP A 264 4.09 0.13 20.44
CA ASP A 264 4.39 1.08 21.51
C ASP A 264 3.41 0.93 22.70
N GLY A 265 3.63 1.71 23.76
CA GLY A 265 2.76 1.69 24.95
C GLY A 265 1.31 2.13 24.70
N ASN A 266 1.01 2.68 23.52
CA ASN A 266 -0.33 3.09 23.09
C ASN A 266 -0.96 2.08 22.12
N GLY A 267 -0.31 0.94 21.87
CA GLY A 267 -0.80 -0.07 20.94
C GLY A 267 -0.58 0.29 19.46
N ARG A 268 0.21 1.33 19.15
CA ARG A 268 0.54 1.69 17.77
C ARG A 268 1.57 0.72 17.22
N VAL A 269 1.25 0.12 16.07
CA VAL A 269 2.22 -0.68 15.30
C VAL A 269 3.19 0.26 14.60
N ASP A 270 4.48 0.00 14.78
CA ASP A 270 5.57 0.71 14.11
C ASP A 270 6.56 -0.29 13.50
N VAL A 271 7.43 0.19 12.61
CA VAL A 271 8.54 -0.58 12.04
C VAL A 271 9.76 -0.35 12.90
N ARG A 272 10.50 -1.42 13.18
CA ARG A 272 11.74 -1.30 13.95
C ARG A 272 12.73 -0.35 13.26
N PRO A 273 13.44 0.52 14.01
CA PRO A 273 14.32 1.53 13.42
C PRO A 273 15.37 0.98 12.44
N GLU A 274 15.93 -0.19 12.72
CA GLU A 274 16.91 -0.85 11.85
C GLU A 274 16.31 -1.27 10.50
N ILE A 275 15.03 -1.62 10.46
CA ILE A 275 14.30 -2.03 9.26
C ILE A 275 13.95 -0.81 8.40
N SER A 276 13.42 0.24 9.02
CA SER A 276 13.11 1.48 8.31
C SER A 276 14.39 2.18 7.81
N ALA A 277 15.46 2.21 8.61
CA ALA A 277 16.76 2.75 8.20
C ALA A 277 17.40 1.96 7.06
N PHE A 278 17.22 0.63 7.00
CA PHE A 278 17.67 -0.17 5.87
C PHE A 278 16.93 0.20 4.58
N ALA A 279 15.60 0.25 4.60
CA ALA A 279 14.81 0.60 3.43
C ALA A 279 15.06 2.05 2.96
N ALA A 280 15.20 2.98 3.90
CA ALA A 280 15.57 4.37 3.59
C ALA A 280 16.95 4.45 2.89
N ARG A 281 17.98 3.79 3.45
CA ARG A 281 19.32 3.75 2.81
C ARG A 281 19.29 3.09 1.43
N ALA A 282 18.46 2.07 1.24
CA ALA A 282 18.29 1.44 -0.07
C ALA A 282 17.75 2.42 -1.11
N GLY A 283 16.80 3.27 -0.74
CA GLY A 283 16.26 4.33 -1.61
C GLY A 283 17.30 5.34 -2.10
N HIS A 284 18.47 5.42 -1.45
CA HIS A 284 19.55 6.35 -1.79
C HIS A 284 20.77 5.68 -2.45
N LEU A 285 20.71 4.38 -2.78
CA LEU A 285 21.86 3.62 -3.30
C LEU A 285 22.44 4.19 -4.62
N PHE A 286 21.61 4.84 -5.43
CA PHE A 286 21.95 5.29 -6.78
C PHE A 286 21.84 6.81 -6.96
N ASP A 287 21.73 7.60 -5.88
CA ASP A 287 21.55 9.06 -5.95
C ASP A 287 22.67 9.79 -6.69
N ASN A 288 23.89 9.23 -6.65
CA ASN A 288 25.07 9.79 -7.30
C ASN A 288 25.47 9.03 -8.58
N ASP A 289 24.65 8.07 -9.03
CA ASP A 289 24.93 7.34 -10.27
C ASP A 289 24.48 8.21 -11.46
N PRO A 290 25.38 8.56 -12.41
CA PRO A 290 24.99 9.33 -13.59
C PRO A 290 24.10 8.52 -14.56
N ASN A 291 24.04 7.20 -14.42
CA ASN A 291 23.21 6.30 -15.20
C ASN A 291 22.53 5.26 -14.28
N PRO A 292 21.60 5.72 -13.41
CA PRO A 292 20.99 4.88 -12.41
C PRO A 292 20.21 3.73 -13.09
N PRO A 293 20.19 2.52 -12.51
CA PRO A 293 19.44 1.40 -13.07
C PRO A 293 17.94 1.68 -13.14
N GLU A 294 17.30 1.24 -14.22
CA GLU A 294 15.85 1.30 -14.35
C GLU A 294 15.17 0.23 -13.48
N PRO A 295 13.87 0.41 -13.12
CA PRO A 295 13.09 -0.60 -12.45
C PRO A 295 13.18 -1.98 -13.13
N GLY A 296 13.50 -3.01 -12.34
CA GLY A 296 13.69 -4.39 -12.83
C GLY A 296 15.11 -4.73 -13.26
N ASP A 297 16.04 -3.78 -13.28
CA ASP A 297 17.46 -4.06 -13.53
C ASP A 297 18.08 -4.84 -12.34
N PRO A 298 18.78 -5.97 -12.59
CA PRO A 298 19.37 -6.81 -11.54
C PRO A 298 20.44 -6.10 -10.69
N ARG A 299 20.98 -4.96 -11.14
CA ARG A 299 21.88 -4.12 -10.34
C ARG A 299 21.22 -3.61 -9.06
N ILE A 300 19.91 -3.33 -9.09
CA ILE A 300 19.16 -2.89 -7.89
C ILE A 300 19.15 -4.01 -6.86
N GLU A 301 18.73 -5.21 -7.26
CA GLU A 301 18.69 -6.39 -6.39
C GLU A 301 20.08 -6.71 -5.81
N ALA A 302 21.13 -6.71 -6.64
CA ALA A 302 22.49 -6.97 -6.18
C ALA A 302 22.96 -5.94 -5.13
N ALA A 303 22.70 -4.65 -5.36
CA ALA A 303 23.10 -3.59 -4.44
C ALA A 303 22.33 -3.67 -3.11
N VAL A 304 21.02 -3.91 -3.16
CA VAL A 304 20.18 -4.07 -1.97
C VAL A 304 20.57 -5.30 -1.16
N ARG A 305 20.80 -6.45 -1.81
CA ARG A 305 21.26 -7.68 -1.12
C ARG A 305 22.59 -7.48 -0.44
N LYS A 306 23.52 -6.75 -1.07
CA LYS A 306 24.79 -6.37 -0.45
C LYS A 306 24.55 -5.50 0.79
N LEU A 307 23.75 -4.44 0.67
CA LEU A 307 23.39 -3.58 1.80
C LEU A 307 22.73 -4.38 2.95
N ALA A 308 21.90 -5.36 2.62
CA ALA A 308 21.26 -6.22 3.61
C ALA A 308 22.25 -7.16 4.30
N ALA A 309 23.24 -7.70 3.57
CA ALA A 309 24.32 -8.48 4.15
C ALA A 309 25.17 -7.65 5.11
N ASP A 310 25.47 -6.40 4.75
CA ASP A 310 26.23 -5.48 5.60
C ASP A 310 25.41 -5.06 6.85
N SER A 311 24.08 -4.98 6.73
CA SER A 311 23.20 -4.50 7.82
C SER A 311 22.76 -5.59 8.79
N PHE A 312 22.49 -6.80 8.28
CA PHE A 312 21.86 -7.89 9.03
C PHE A 312 22.67 -9.18 9.03
N GLY A 313 23.84 -9.17 8.39
CA GLY A 313 24.67 -10.36 8.20
C GLY A 313 24.30 -11.17 6.95
N PRO A 314 25.15 -12.17 6.61
CA PRO A 314 24.94 -13.01 5.45
C PRO A 314 23.63 -13.80 5.56
N PHE A 315 22.98 -14.02 4.42
CA PHE A 315 21.76 -14.83 4.36
C PHE A 315 21.88 -15.86 3.23
N PRO A 316 21.51 -17.14 3.46
CA PRO A 316 21.69 -18.19 2.47
C PRO A 316 21.00 -17.86 1.14
N ALA A 317 21.69 -18.13 0.03
CA ALA A 317 21.11 -17.96 -1.31
C ALA A 317 19.92 -18.91 -1.54
N THR A 318 19.91 -20.05 -0.84
CA THR A 318 18.94 -21.14 -0.99
C THR A 318 18.18 -21.43 0.31
N ALA A 319 17.97 -20.43 1.18
CA ALA A 319 17.12 -20.62 2.35
C ALA A 319 15.79 -21.21 1.84
N PRO A 320 15.43 -22.45 2.24
CA PRO A 320 14.34 -23.16 1.61
C PRO A 320 13.05 -22.34 1.79
N ALA A 321 12.28 -22.21 0.72
CA ALA A 321 10.92 -21.71 0.81
C ALA A 321 10.16 -22.59 1.83
N PRO A 322 9.20 -22.03 2.58
CA PRO A 322 8.44 -22.78 3.58
C PRO A 322 7.88 -24.07 3.00
N LYS A 323 8.18 -25.22 3.63
CA LYS A 323 7.42 -26.45 3.38
C LYS A 323 6.09 -26.33 4.15
N PRO A 324 4.93 -26.52 3.49
CA PRO A 324 3.67 -26.66 4.19
C PRO A 324 3.75 -27.91 5.07
N GLY A 325 3.68 -27.75 6.40
CA GLY A 325 3.64 -28.87 7.35
C GLY A 325 4.73 -28.86 8.42
N ASP A 326 5.76 -28.03 8.31
CA ASP A 326 6.75 -27.84 9.38
C ASP A 326 6.20 -26.84 10.42
N THR A 327 5.12 -27.23 11.09
CA THR A 327 4.69 -26.56 12.32
C THR A 327 5.70 -26.93 13.40
N PRO A 328 6.43 -25.99 14.01
CA PRO A 328 7.23 -26.32 15.19
C PRO A 328 6.28 -26.85 16.26
N PRO A 329 6.67 -27.88 17.05
CA PRO A 329 5.87 -28.30 18.19
C PRO A 329 5.59 -27.06 19.05
N VAL A 330 4.31 -26.78 19.29
CA VAL A 330 3.89 -25.77 20.24
C VAL A 330 4.54 -26.15 21.57
N ALA A 331 5.54 -25.37 21.99
CA ALA A 331 6.08 -25.50 23.33
C ALA A 331 4.92 -25.23 24.29
N ALA A 332 4.48 -26.28 24.99
CA ALA A 332 3.52 -26.14 26.06
C ALA A 332 4.10 -25.18 27.09
N GLN A 333 3.42 -24.04 27.28
CA GLN A 333 3.52 -23.22 28.48
C GLN A 333 2.30 -23.52 29.34
#